data_AF-A0A1Y1QGW2-F1
#
_entry.id   AF-A0A1Y1QGW2-F1
#
_cell.length_a   1.000
_cell.length_b   1.000
_cell.length_c   1.000
_cell.angle_alpha   90.00
_cell.angle_beta   90.00
_cell.angle_gamma   90.00
#
_symmetry.space_group_name_H-M   'P 1'
#
loop_
_entity.id
_entity.type
_entity.pdbx_description
1 polymer ?
#
loop_
_entity_poly.entity_id
_entity_poly.type
_entity_poly.pdbx_seq_one_letter_code
_entity_poly.pdbx_strand_id
1 'polypeptide(L)'
;AGMQQRLFALQEALRRDSLPARMECFDISHTMGEATVASCVVFDLNGAVKAEYRRYNIDGIQPGDDYAAMHQALTRRFRRAVEQAGKLPDILFIDGGKGQVTQALDVLRELHVTGVEVVGVAKGEGRKPGLETLIIEQGTGRLALPEHSAALHLIQQIRDEAHRFAITGHRARRQKARTQSPLEQIEGLGAKRRQVLLQQFGGLKAIERASVEELAKVSGISATLARKIYDFFNGEES
;
A
#
# COMPACT_ATOMS: atom_id res chain seq x y z
N ALA A 1 -24.14 16.86 2.14
CA ALA A 1 -23.30 18.03 1.82
C ALA A 1 -22.61 17.80 0.47
N GLY A 2 -22.67 18.77 -0.45
CA GLY A 2 -21.90 18.72 -1.71
C GLY A 2 -20.39 18.75 -1.46
N MET A 3 -19.58 18.38 -2.45
CA MET A 3 -18.10 18.41 -2.32
C MET A 3 -17.59 19.81 -1.95
N GLN A 4 -18.09 20.85 -2.63
CA GLN A 4 -17.72 22.24 -2.36
C GLN A 4 -17.98 22.67 -0.91
N GLN A 5 -19.13 22.31 -0.33
CA GLN A 5 -19.44 22.60 1.07
C GLN A 5 -18.44 21.91 2.03
N ARG A 6 -18.05 20.68 1.73
CA ARG A 6 -17.07 19.93 2.52
C ARG A 6 -15.67 20.54 2.42
N LEU A 7 -15.28 21.03 1.25
CA LEU A 7 -14.01 21.72 1.03
C LEU A 7 -13.95 23.06 1.76
N PHE A 8 -15.04 23.84 1.74
CA PHE A 8 -15.13 25.08 2.54
C PHE A 8 -15.03 24.78 4.04
N ALA A 9 -15.78 23.79 4.53
CA ALA A 9 -15.67 23.40 5.93
C ALA A 9 -14.25 22.94 6.29
N LEU A 10 -13.55 22.24 5.37
CA LEU A 10 -12.17 21.82 5.57
C LEU A 10 -11.21 23.01 5.62
N GLN A 11 -11.37 23.97 4.72
CA GLN A 11 -10.61 25.22 4.72
C GLN A 11 -10.77 25.96 6.07
N GLU A 12 -12.01 26.13 6.53
CA GLU A 12 -12.31 26.79 7.82
C GLU A 12 -11.72 26.02 9.00
N ALA A 13 -11.89 24.69 9.03
CA ALA A 13 -11.39 23.82 10.10
C ALA A 13 -9.86 23.89 10.24
N LEU A 14 -9.14 23.93 9.10
CA LEU A 14 -7.69 24.03 9.05
C LEU A 14 -7.19 25.49 9.03
N ARG A 15 -8.08 26.48 9.08
CA ARG A 15 -7.76 27.91 9.03
C ARG A 15 -6.88 28.29 7.83
N ARG A 16 -7.18 27.72 6.67
CA ARG A 16 -6.43 27.98 5.43
C ARG A 16 -6.93 29.24 4.73
N ASP A 17 -6.00 29.99 4.16
CA ASP A 17 -6.31 31.19 3.38
C ASP A 17 -7.04 30.87 2.06
N SER A 18 -6.83 29.67 1.53
CA SER A 18 -7.44 29.22 0.27
C SER A 18 -8.00 27.81 0.37
N LEU A 19 -8.99 27.53 -0.48
CA LEU A 19 -9.51 26.18 -0.68
C LEU A 19 -8.38 25.21 -1.10
N PRO A 20 -8.29 24.02 -0.49
CA PRO A 20 -7.35 23.00 -0.94
C PRO A 20 -7.81 22.43 -2.29
N ALA A 21 -7.02 22.66 -3.33
CA ALA A 21 -7.26 22.18 -4.69
C ALA A 21 -6.78 20.74 -4.89
N ARG A 22 -5.76 20.31 -4.13
CA ARG A 22 -5.21 18.96 -4.16
C ARG A 22 -4.91 18.44 -2.76
N MET A 23 -5.43 17.27 -2.45
CA MET A 23 -5.19 16.55 -1.21
C MET A 23 -4.64 15.16 -1.51
N GLU A 24 -3.64 14.74 -0.74
CA GLU A 24 -3.11 13.37 -0.81
C GLU A 24 -3.23 12.71 0.55
N CYS A 25 -3.46 11.40 0.58
CA CYS A 25 -3.49 10.64 1.82
C CYS A 25 -2.64 9.39 1.71
N PHE A 26 -1.76 9.20 2.70
CA PHE A 26 -0.90 8.03 2.82
C PHE A 26 -1.36 7.11 3.96
N ASP A 27 -1.46 5.81 3.64
CA ASP A 27 -1.74 4.72 4.58
C ASP A 27 -0.66 3.64 4.45
N ILE A 28 -0.20 3.12 5.58
CA ILE A 28 0.74 1.99 5.63
C ILE A 28 -0.04 0.73 5.98
N SER A 29 0.01 -0.22 5.06
CA SER A 29 -0.69 -1.49 5.23
C SER A 29 0.30 -2.62 5.45
N HIS A 30 0.13 -3.30 6.58
CA HIS A 30 0.78 -4.55 6.91
C HIS A 30 -0.25 -5.66 6.95
N THR A 31 -0.08 -6.67 6.10
CA THR A 31 -0.78 -7.95 6.24
C THR A 31 0.25 -8.95 6.74
N MET A 32 -0.02 -9.69 7.84
CA MET A 32 0.94 -10.69 8.34
C MET A 32 1.31 -11.69 7.23
N GLY A 33 2.61 -11.82 6.97
CA GLY A 33 3.17 -12.68 5.92
C GLY A 33 3.23 -12.06 4.52
N GLU A 34 2.85 -10.79 4.34
CA GLU A 34 2.95 -10.07 3.07
C GLU A 34 3.96 -8.91 3.15
N ALA A 35 4.50 -8.52 1.99
CA ALA A 35 5.36 -7.35 1.89
C ALA A 35 4.59 -6.08 2.28
N THR A 36 5.23 -5.22 3.06
CA THR A 36 4.71 -3.91 3.44
C THR A 36 4.42 -3.07 2.19
N VAL A 37 3.24 -2.45 2.15
CA VAL A 37 2.86 -1.54 1.05
C VAL A 37 2.30 -0.26 1.63
N ALA A 38 2.86 0.86 1.19
CA ALA A 38 2.26 2.18 1.39
C ALA A 38 1.32 2.49 0.23
N SER A 39 0.16 3.04 0.54
CA SER A 39 -0.83 3.45 -0.45
C SER A 39 -1.02 4.96 -0.42
N CYS A 40 -1.13 5.58 -1.59
CA CYS A 40 -1.39 7.00 -1.75
C CYS A 40 -2.62 7.19 -2.64
N VAL A 41 -3.62 7.89 -2.10
CA VAL A 41 -4.81 8.32 -2.83
C VAL A 41 -4.79 9.83 -3.01
N VAL A 42 -5.48 10.31 -4.03
CA VAL A 42 -5.48 11.71 -4.46
C VAL A 42 -6.91 12.19 -4.56
N PHE A 43 -7.19 13.36 -3.98
CA PHE A 43 -8.46 14.07 -4.11
C PHE A 43 -8.21 15.48 -4.66
N ASP A 44 -9.13 15.94 -5.50
CA ASP A 44 -9.20 17.32 -5.98
C ASP A 44 -10.55 17.97 -5.62
N LEU A 45 -10.84 19.13 -6.22
CA LEU A 45 -12.10 19.86 -6.02
C LEU A 45 -13.37 19.05 -6.41
N ASN A 46 -13.23 18.03 -7.25
CA ASN A 46 -14.29 17.14 -7.71
C ASN A 46 -14.30 15.80 -6.96
N GLY A 47 -13.27 15.51 -6.18
CA GLY A 47 -13.13 14.32 -5.35
C GLY A 47 -12.01 13.39 -5.79
N ALA A 48 -12.24 12.09 -5.68
CA ALA A 48 -11.22 11.06 -5.89
C ALA A 48 -10.65 11.04 -7.32
N VAL A 49 -9.35 11.31 -7.47
CA VAL A 49 -8.61 11.26 -8.75
C VAL A 49 -7.92 9.90 -8.89
N LYS A 50 -8.70 8.86 -9.14
CA LYS A 50 -8.23 7.45 -9.15
C LYS A 50 -7.04 7.18 -10.08
N ALA A 51 -6.93 7.89 -11.20
CA ALA A 51 -5.82 7.75 -12.14
C ALA A 51 -4.45 8.13 -11.53
N GLU A 52 -4.47 8.97 -10.49
CA GLU A 52 -3.27 9.46 -9.81
C GLU A 52 -2.93 8.66 -8.55
N TYR A 53 -3.71 7.63 -8.20
CA TYR A 53 -3.41 6.78 -7.05
C TYR A 53 -2.12 6.00 -7.26
N ARG A 54 -1.34 5.79 -6.19
CA ARG A 54 -0.06 5.07 -6.25
C ARG A 54 0.09 4.11 -5.08
N ARG A 55 0.74 2.97 -5.34
CA ARG A 55 1.21 2.06 -4.30
C ARG A 55 2.73 2.02 -4.34
N TYR A 56 3.34 2.02 -3.17
CA TYR A 56 4.78 1.92 -2.99
C TYR A 56 5.05 0.59 -2.30
N ASN A 57 5.66 -0.34 -3.02
CA ASN A 57 6.25 -1.52 -2.38
C ASN A 57 7.41 -1.05 -1.51
N ILE A 58 7.42 -1.53 -0.26
CA ILE A 58 8.39 -1.16 0.76
C ILE A 58 9.31 -2.35 0.95
N ASP A 59 10.60 -2.12 0.75
CA ASP A 59 11.65 -3.13 0.71
C ASP A 59 12.86 -2.64 1.52
N GLY A 60 13.62 -3.57 2.12
CA GLY A 60 14.86 -3.26 2.81
C GLY A 60 14.70 -2.61 4.19
N ILE A 61 13.54 -2.76 4.82
CA ILE A 61 13.28 -2.29 6.20
C ILE A 61 12.97 -3.46 7.13
N GLN A 62 13.08 -3.22 8.45
CA GLN A 62 12.67 -4.19 9.45
C GLN A 62 11.16 -4.48 9.33
N PRO A 63 10.73 -5.76 9.35
CA PRO A 63 9.30 -6.08 9.33
C PRO A 63 8.55 -5.43 10.49
N GLY A 64 7.46 -4.73 10.17
CA GLY A 64 6.64 -4.00 11.15
C GLY A 64 7.16 -2.61 11.52
N ASP A 65 8.20 -2.10 10.85
CA ASP A 65 8.63 -0.71 11.01
C ASP A 65 7.83 0.23 10.10
N ASP A 66 6.62 0.59 10.57
CA ASP A 66 5.70 1.49 9.87
C ASP A 66 6.31 2.89 9.64
N TYR A 67 7.23 3.33 10.51
CA TYR A 67 7.87 4.65 10.40
C TYR A 67 8.88 4.66 9.25
N ALA A 68 9.74 3.65 9.18
CA ALA A 68 10.65 3.49 8.05
C ALA A 68 9.89 3.29 6.72
N ALA A 69 8.78 2.55 6.75
CA ALA A 69 7.91 2.37 5.58
C ALA A 69 7.33 3.70 5.09
N MET A 70 6.80 4.51 6.01
CA MET A 70 6.28 5.84 5.72
C MET A 70 7.36 6.75 5.13
N HIS A 71 8.51 6.81 5.78
CA HIS A 71 9.64 7.61 5.34
C HIS A 71 10.07 7.24 3.91
N GLN A 72 10.23 5.94 3.62
CA GLN A 72 10.62 5.46 2.29
C GLN A 72 9.59 5.82 1.22
N ALA A 73 8.29 5.64 1.51
CA ALA A 73 7.21 5.95 0.58
C ALA A 73 7.15 7.44 0.23
N LEU A 74 7.16 8.30 1.26
CA LEU A 74 7.09 9.75 1.11
C LEU A 74 8.34 10.26 0.40
N THR A 75 9.53 9.76 0.76
CA THR A 75 10.80 10.13 0.10
C THR A 75 10.71 9.89 -1.40
N ARG A 76 10.20 8.73 -1.82
CA ARG A 76 10.03 8.40 -3.25
C ARG A 76 9.00 9.30 -3.94
N ARG A 77 7.87 9.58 -3.29
CA ARG A 77 6.80 10.43 -3.83
C ARG A 77 7.28 11.85 -4.07
N PHE A 78 7.93 12.45 -3.07
CA PHE A 78 8.31 13.86 -3.09
C PHE A 78 9.61 14.10 -3.85
N ARG A 79 10.59 13.19 -3.77
CA ARG A 79 11.81 13.29 -4.59
C ARG A 79 11.45 13.31 -6.08
N ARG A 80 10.58 12.40 -6.51
CA ARG A 80 10.10 12.37 -7.89
C ARG A 80 9.37 13.66 -8.29
N ALA A 81 8.59 14.26 -7.39
CA ALA A 81 7.92 15.53 -7.69
C ALA A 81 8.90 16.69 -7.82
N VAL A 82 9.94 16.75 -6.98
CA VAL A 82 11.00 17.75 -7.09
C VAL A 82 11.77 17.56 -8.41
N GLU A 83 12.20 16.34 -8.71
CA GLU A 83 13.00 16.03 -9.92
C GLU A 83 12.23 16.22 -11.23
N GLN A 84 10.91 15.97 -11.23
CA GLN A 84 10.09 15.98 -12.44
C GLN A 84 9.13 17.17 -12.52
N ALA A 85 9.30 18.18 -11.65
CA ALA A 85 8.35 19.28 -11.51
C ALA A 85 6.89 18.80 -11.38
N GLY A 86 6.70 17.73 -10.60
CA GLY A 86 5.41 17.09 -10.36
C GLY A 86 4.51 17.91 -9.44
N LYS A 87 3.20 17.63 -9.50
CA LYS A 87 2.19 18.28 -8.65
C LYS A 87 2.46 18.00 -7.17
N LEU A 88 2.45 19.04 -6.33
CA LEU A 88 2.46 18.93 -4.87
C LEU A 88 1.04 19.08 -4.33
N PRO A 89 0.66 18.35 -3.26
CA PRO A 89 -0.61 18.55 -2.60
C PRO A 89 -0.60 19.83 -1.74
N ASP A 90 -1.76 20.46 -1.62
CA ASP A 90 -1.99 21.52 -0.64
C ASP A 90 -2.04 20.96 0.79
N ILE A 91 -2.61 19.75 0.92
CA ILE A 91 -2.70 19.01 2.19
C ILE A 91 -2.26 17.56 1.98
N LEU A 92 -1.32 17.12 2.81
CA LEU A 92 -0.88 15.74 2.95
C LEU A 92 -1.47 15.14 4.24
N PHE A 93 -2.45 14.26 4.08
CA PHE A 93 -2.98 13.44 5.15
C PHE A 93 -2.11 12.21 5.39
N ILE A 94 -1.86 11.91 6.65
CA ILE A 94 -1.15 10.71 7.11
C ILE A 94 -2.11 9.89 7.98
N ASP A 95 -2.43 8.66 7.58
CA ASP A 95 -3.24 7.74 8.39
C ASP A 95 -2.44 7.18 9.56
N GLY A 96 -2.23 8.03 10.56
CA GLY A 96 -1.80 7.64 11.88
C GLY A 96 -1.24 8.79 12.71
N GLY A 97 -0.47 8.40 13.72
CA GLY A 97 -0.14 9.26 14.85
C GLY A 97 1.02 10.24 14.60
N LYS A 98 1.36 10.98 15.66
CA LYS A 98 2.45 11.97 15.69
C LYS A 98 3.76 11.45 15.09
N GLY A 99 4.17 10.22 15.42
CA GLY A 99 5.41 9.64 14.88
C GLY A 99 5.45 9.59 13.35
N GLN A 100 4.36 9.17 12.70
CA GLN A 100 4.29 9.12 11.23
C GLN A 100 4.18 10.53 10.61
N VAL A 101 3.48 11.45 11.28
CA VAL A 101 3.46 12.87 10.88
C VAL A 101 4.87 13.47 10.93
N THR A 102 5.62 13.18 11.99
CA THR A 102 7.02 13.62 12.12
C THR A 102 7.88 13.08 10.97
N GLN A 103 7.74 11.79 10.62
CA GLN A 103 8.43 11.23 9.45
C GLN A 103 8.08 11.97 8.14
N ALA A 104 6.81 12.36 7.95
CA ALA A 104 6.42 13.12 6.77
C ALA A 104 7.03 14.52 6.71
N LEU A 105 7.06 15.22 7.85
CA LEU A 105 7.69 16.53 7.97
C LEU A 105 9.20 16.46 7.74
N ASP A 106 9.87 15.44 8.27
CA ASP A 106 11.31 15.24 8.09
C ASP A 106 11.64 15.04 6.61
N VAL A 107 10.91 14.17 5.90
CA VAL A 107 11.07 13.95 4.45
C VAL A 107 10.86 15.24 3.65
N LEU A 108 9.80 16.00 3.94
CA LEU A 108 9.52 17.27 3.24
C LEU A 108 10.65 18.27 3.48
N ARG A 109 11.19 18.34 4.70
CA ARG A 109 12.31 19.20 5.05
C ARG A 109 13.59 18.81 4.33
N GLU A 110 13.94 17.52 4.33
CA GLU A 110 15.13 16.99 3.64
C GLU A 110 15.11 17.29 2.13
N LEU A 111 13.92 17.19 1.53
CA LEU A 111 13.73 17.44 0.10
C LEU A 111 13.44 18.91 -0.23
N HIS A 112 13.48 19.80 0.77
CA HIS A 112 13.21 21.24 0.63
C HIS A 112 11.84 21.53 0.00
N VAL A 113 10.85 20.68 0.28
CA VAL A 113 9.47 20.85 -0.19
C VAL A 113 8.71 21.76 0.77
N THR A 114 8.23 22.90 0.25
CA THR A 114 7.49 23.90 1.01
C THR A 114 6.04 24.02 0.52
N GLY A 115 5.16 24.59 1.34
CA GLY A 115 3.77 24.88 0.95
C GLY A 115 2.79 23.71 1.08
N VAL A 116 3.25 22.56 1.59
CA VAL A 116 2.41 21.39 1.89
C VAL A 116 2.01 21.43 3.37
N GLU A 117 0.72 21.44 3.66
CA GLU A 117 0.20 21.27 5.02
C GLU A 117 0.11 19.79 5.38
N VAL A 118 0.69 19.35 6.50
CA VAL A 118 0.65 17.94 6.93
C VAL A 118 -0.35 17.76 8.06
N VAL A 119 -1.26 16.79 7.89
CA VAL A 119 -2.30 16.47 8.87
C VAL A 119 -2.30 14.97 9.18
N GLY A 120 -2.04 14.61 10.43
CA GLY A 120 -2.23 13.25 10.93
C GLY A 120 -3.69 12.97 11.23
N VAL A 121 -4.17 11.80 10.82
CA VAL A 121 -5.53 11.33 11.11
C VAL A 121 -5.40 10.13 12.04
N ALA A 122 -5.56 10.35 13.34
CA ALA A 122 -5.48 9.28 14.33
C ALA A 122 -6.88 8.82 14.73
N LYS A 123 -7.04 7.49 14.90
CA LYS A 123 -8.22 6.92 15.56
C LYS A 123 -8.24 7.45 17.00
N GLY A 124 -9.31 8.15 17.40
CA GLY A 124 -9.38 8.73 18.73
C GLY A 124 -9.41 7.70 19.84
N GLU A 125 -9.26 8.19 21.06
CA GLU A 125 -9.29 7.39 22.28
C GLU A 125 -10.63 6.63 22.36
N GLY A 126 -10.56 5.30 22.35
CA GLY A 126 -11.72 4.42 22.57
C GLY A 126 -12.22 3.57 21.41
N ARG A 127 -11.58 3.57 20.22
CA ARG A 127 -11.98 2.73 19.07
C ARG A 127 -13.48 2.82 18.68
N LYS A 128 -14.18 3.89 19.08
CA LYS A 128 -15.56 4.16 18.65
C LYS A 128 -15.53 4.92 17.32
N PRO A 129 -16.22 4.43 16.27
CA PRO A 129 -16.41 5.19 15.04
C PRO A 129 -17.03 6.56 15.36
N GLY A 130 -16.47 7.65 14.83
CA GLY A 130 -16.97 9.03 15.05
C GLY A 130 -16.06 9.94 15.87
N LEU A 131 -15.19 9.39 16.74
CA LEU A 131 -14.30 10.19 17.62
C LEU A 131 -12.90 10.39 17.05
N GLU A 132 -12.74 10.57 15.75
CA GLU A 132 -11.41 10.76 15.18
C GLU A 132 -10.76 12.04 15.69
N THR A 133 -9.49 11.94 16.06
CA THR A 133 -8.71 13.09 16.48
C THR A 133 -7.76 13.45 15.35
N LEU A 134 -7.92 14.66 14.82
CA LEU A 134 -6.97 15.20 13.87
C LEU A 134 -5.75 15.70 14.65
N ILE A 135 -4.59 15.21 14.26
CA ILE A 135 -3.31 15.71 14.74
C ILE A 135 -2.84 16.69 13.67
N ILE A 136 -3.05 17.98 13.90
CA ILE A 136 -2.52 19.02 13.03
C ILE A 136 -1.21 19.48 13.66
N GLU A 137 -0.09 19.24 12.99
CA GLU A 137 1.23 19.63 13.50
C GLU A 137 1.80 20.86 12.78
N GLN A 138 0.93 21.66 12.13
CA GLN A 138 1.23 23.06 11.76
C GLN A 138 0.69 24.05 12.80
N GLY A 139 0.79 23.67 14.08
CA GLY A 139 0.30 24.40 15.24
C GLY A 139 0.37 23.51 16.49
N THR A 140 0.40 24.10 17.68
CA THR A 140 0.65 23.41 18.97
C THR A 140 -0.51 22.53 19.47
N GLY A 141 -1.42 22.02 18.62
CA GLY A 141 -2.70 21.49 19.08
C GLY A 141 -3.25 20.29 18.32
N ARG A 142 -3.86 19.37 19.06
CA ARG A 142 -4.81 18.39 18.52
C ARG A 142 -6.10 19.13 18.15
N LEU A 143 -6.64 18.88 16.96
CA LEU A 143 -7.95 19.41 16.56
C LEU A 143 -8.99 18.30 16.66
N ALA A 144 -9.99 18.52 17.51
CA ALA A 144 -11.19 17.69 17.55
C ALA A 144 -12.29 18.39 16.76
N LEU A 145 -12.81 17.74 15.72
CA LEU A 145 -13.96 18.23 14.97
C LEU A 145 -15.25 17.59 15.51
N PRO A 146 -16.38 18.31 15.54
CA PRO A 146 -17.67 17.72 15.86
C PRO A 146 -18.01 16.57 14.91
N GLU A 147 -18.70 15.53 15.40
CA GLU A 147 -19.05 14.34 14.60
C GLU A 147 -19.84 14.69 13.33
N HIS A 148 -20.68 15.72 13.37
CA HIS A 148 -21.48 16.16 12.23
C HIS A 148 -20.74 17.10 11.27
N SER A 149 -19.44 17.35 11.51
CA SER A 149 -18.64 18.27 10.70
C SER A 149 -18.47 17.77 9.27
N ALA A 150 -18.80 18.62 8.30
CA ALA A 150 -18.59 18.34 6.89
C ALA A 150 -17.10 18.14 6.54
N ALA A 151 -16.20 18.81 7.26
CA ALA A 151 -14.75 18.64 7.12
C ALA A 151 -14.30 17.27 7.61
N LEU A 152 -14.79 16.85 8.77
CA LEU A 152 -14.47 15.54 9.35
C LEU A 152 -14.90 14.41 8.41
N HIS A 153 -16.13 14.48 7.89
CA HIS A 153 -16.64 13.51 6.92
C HIS A 153 -15.79 13.43 5.63
N LEU A 154 -15.22 14.55 5.18
CA LEU A 154 -14.32 14.55 4.02
C LEU A 154 -12.99 13.87 4.35
N ILE A 155 -12.40 14.19 5.49
CA ILE A 155 -11.15 13.57 5.94
C ILE A 155 -11.33 12.06 6.11
N GLN A 156 -12.43 11.64 6.73
CA GLN A 156 -12.84 10.24 6.84
C GLN A 156 -12.95 9.57 5.49
N GLN A 157 -13.66 10.20 4.55
CA GLN A 157 -13.80 9.66 3.20
C GLN A 157 -12.44 9.46 2.51
N ILE A 158 -11.52 10.42 2.66
CA ILE A 158 -10.19 10.35 2.07
C ILE A 158 -9.37 9.21 2.69
N ARG A 159 -9.38 9.09 4.03
CA ARG A 159 -8.67 8.02 4.76
C ARG A 159 -9.24 6.64 4.42
N ASP A 160 -10.56 6.48 4.50
CA ASP A 160 -11.23 5.22 4.21
C ASP A 160 -10.96 4.77 2.76
N GLU A 161 -10.82 5.72 1.83
CA GLU A 161 -10.41 5.45 0.46
C GLU A 161 -8.95 5.00 0.34
N ALA A 162 -8.03 5.58 1.13
CA ALA A 162 -6.64 5.12 1.23
C ALA A 162 -6.57 3.68 1.74
N HIS A 163 -7.26 3.40 2.85
CA HIS A 163 -7.35 2.08 3.45
C HIS A 163 -7.97 1.05 2.47
N ARG A 164 -9.07 1.42 1.79
CA ARG A 164 -9.69 0.59 0.74
C ARG A 164 -8.71 0.31 -0.40
N PHE A 165 -7.95 1.32 -0.83
CA PHE A 165 -6.98 1.18 -1.92
C PHE A 165 -5.82 0.26 -1.53
N ALA A 166 -5.36 0.30 -0.28
CA ALA A 166 -4.40 -0.65 0.26
C ALA A 166 -4.94 -2.10 0.23
N ILE A 167 -6.10 -2.34 0.84
CA ILE A 167 -6.72 -3.69 0.93
C ILE A 167 -6.98 -4.30 -0.45
N THR A 168 -7.50 -3.50 -1.39
CA THR A 168 -7.80 -3.99 -2.75
C THR A 168 -6.53 -4.37 -3.51
N GLY A 169 -5.41 -3.68 -3.26
CA GLY A 169 -4.11 -4.03 -3.80
C GLY A 169 -3.64 -5.40 -3.34
N HIS A 170 -3.74 -5.66 -2.03
CA HIS A 170 -3.39 -6.96 -1.44
C HIS A 170 -4.28 -8.09 -1.95
N ARG A 171 -5.59 -7.87 -2.12
CA ARG A 171 -6.49 -8.87 -2.72
C ARG A 171 -6.09 -9.23 -4.15
N ALA A 172 -5.82 -8.22 -4.99
CA ALA A 172 -5.39 -8.45 -6.37
C ALA A 172 -4.03 -9.16 -6.44
N ARG A 173 -3.08 -8.77 -5.58
CA ARG A 173 -1.77 -9.43 -5.47
C ARG A 173 -1.90 -10.87 -4.99
N ARG A 174 -2.77 -11.16 -4.00
CA ARG A 174 -3.07 -12.54 -3.56
C ARG A 174 -3.69 -13.38 -4.65
N GLN A 175 -4.63 -12.83 -5.42
CA GLN A 175 -5.20 -13.55 -6.56
C GLN A 175 -4.13 -13.83 -7.63
N LYS A 176 -3.21 -12.90 -7.85
CA LYS A 176 -2.07 -13.06 -8.76
C LYS A 176 -1.02 -14.07 -8.25
N ALA A 177 -0.67 -14.02 -6.97
CA ALA A 177 0.26 -14.96 -6.34
C ALA A 177 -0.33 -16.38 -6.23
N ARG A 178 -1.64 -16.51 -6.02
CA ARG A 178 -2.35 -17.80 -6.14
C ARG A 178 -2.42 -18.31 -7.58
N THR A 179 -2.33 -17.44 -8.58
CA THR A 179 -2.38 -17.83 -10.00
C THR A 179 -0.99 -18.07 -10.61
N GLN A 180 0.09 -17.57 -9.99
CA GLN A 180 1.46 -18.01 -10.32
C GLN A 180 1.76 -19.31 -9.59
N SER A 181 1.73 -20.42 -10.32
CA SER A 181 2.12 -21.72 -9.80
C SER A 181 3.61 -21.69 -9.42
N PRO A 182 4.05 -22.27 -8.28
CA PRO A 182 5.47 -22.43 -7.97
C PRO A 182 6.26 -23.12 -9.09
N LEU A 183 5.59 -23.97 -9.88
CA LEU A 183 6.13 -24.59 -11.09
C LEU A 183 6.57 -23.59 -12.17
N GLU A 184 6.09 -22.34 -12.15
CA GLU A 184 6.48 -21.31 -13.11
C GLU A 184 7.91 -20.78 -12.88
N GLN A 185 8.46 -20.99 -11.67
CA GLN A 185 9.80 -20.55 -11.30
C GLN A 185 10.87 -21.55 -11.73
N ILE A 186 10.48 -22.77 -12.13
CA ILE A 186 11.40 -23.84 -12.52
C ILE A 186 11.84 -23.62 -13.97
N GLU A 187 13.11 -23.29 -14.15
CA GLU A 187 13.71 -23.06 -15.46
C GLU A 187 13.58 -24.30 -16.37
N GLY A 188 13.07 -24.11 -17.59
CA GLY A 188 12.81 -25.20 -18.54
C GLY A 188 11.43 -25.88 -18.37
N LEU A 189 10.64 -25.49 -17.37
CA LEU A 189 9.29 -25.98 -17.15
C LEU A 189 8.22 -25.03 -17.74
N GLY A 190 8.01 -25.15 -19.05
CA GLY A 190 6.99 -24.39 -19.78
C GLY A 190 5.55 -24.77 -19.46
N ALA A 191 4.59 -23.89 -19.81
CA ALA A 191 3.17 -24.00 -19.45
C ALA A 191 2.53 -25.36 -19.77
N LYS A 192 2.82 -25.94 -20.94
CA LYS A 192 2.27 -27.25 -21.35
C LYS A 192 2.71 -28.38 -20.41
N ARG A 193 3.98 -28.41 -20.01
CA ARG A 193 4.53 -29.42 -19.08
C ARG A 193 3.94 -29.25 -17.67
N ARG A 194 3.76 -28.01 -17.21
CA ARG A 194 3.10 -27.70 -15.92
C ARG A 194 1.68 -28.24 -15.86
N GLN A 195 0.91 -28.05 -16.94
CA GLN A 195 -0.46 -28.54 -17.02
C GLN A 195 -0.52 -30.07 -16.95
N VAL A 196 0.36 -30.77 -17.67
CA VAL A 196 0.41 -32.24 -17.65
C VAL A 196 0.79 -32.76 -16.26
N LEU A 197 1.76 -32.14 -15.58
CA LEU A 197 2.13 -32.49 -14.20
C LEU A 197 0.93 -32.34 -13.25
N LEU A 198 0.23 -31.21 -13.31
CA LEU A 198 -0.93 -30.96 -12.45
C LEU A 198 -2.09 -31.94 -12.74
N GLN A 199 -2.29 -32.33 -13.99
CA GLN A 199 -3.30 -33.32 -14.37
C GLN A 199 -2.94 -34.74 -13.90
N GLN A 200 -1.68 -35.15 -14.03
CA GLN A 200 -1.20 -36.48 -13.62
C GLN A 200 -1.19 -36.65 -12.10
N PHE A 201 -0.71 -35.64 -11.36
CA PHE A 201 -0.58 -35.72 -9.90
C PHE A 201 -1.79 -35.18 -9.14
N GLY A 202 -2.76 -34.55 -9.81
CA GLY A 202 -3.98 -34.05 -9.19
C GLY A 202 -3.80 -32.79 -8.34
N GLY A 203 -2.63 -32.13 -8.41
CA GLY A 203 -2.37 -30.87 -7.74
C GLY A 203 -0.92 -30.70 -7.27
N LEU A 204 -0.59 -29.49 -6.83
CA LEU A 204 0.77 -29.11 -6.46
C LEU A 204 1.34 -29.94 -5.28
N LYS A 205 0.54 -30.20 -4.25
CA LYS A 205 0.97 -30.97 -3.06
C LYS A 205 1.40 -32.39 -3.38
N ALA A 206 0.83 -32.98 -4.42
CA ALA A 206 1.22 -34.32 -4.87
C ALA A 206 2.53 -34.28 -5.66
N ILE A 207 2.76 -33.21 -6.43
CA ILE A 207 4.03 -32.96 -7.13
C ILE A 207 5.17 -32.72 -6.13
N GLU A 208 4.92 -31.94 -5.08
CA GLU A 208 5.89 -31.65 -4.00
C GLU A 208 6.41 -32.93 -3.33
N ARG A 209 5.58 -33.97 -3.24
CA ARG A 209 5.90 -35.24 -2.57
C ARG A 209 6.35 -36.35 -3.52
N ALA A 210 6.27 -36.11 -4.83
CA ALA A 210 6.60 -37.11 -5.83
C ALA A 210 8.11 -37.33 -5.89
N SER A 211 8.54 -38.58 -6.09
CA SER A 211 9.96 -38.87 -6.30
C SER A 211 10.43 -38.42 -7.69
N VAL A 212 11.74 -38.29 -7.89
CA VAL A 212 12.31 -37.96 -9.21
C VAL A 212 11.91 -38.98 -10.27
N GLU A 213 11.84 -40.26 -9.91
CA GLU A 213 11.39 -41.33 -10.80
C GLU A 213 9.92 -41.18 -11.18
N GLU A 214 9.06 -40.75 -10.26
CA GLU A 214 7.65 -40.49 -10.54
C GLU A 214 7.46 -39.27 -11.44
N LEU A 215 8.18 -38.19 -11.17
CA LEU A 215 8.16 -36.98 -11.99
C LEU A 215 8.66 -37.25 -13.42
N ALA A 216 9.67 -38.10 -13.57
CA ALA A 216 10.24 -38.47 -14.87
C ALA A 216 9.31 -39.36 -15.73
N LYS A 217 8.30 -40.01 -15.14
CA LYS A 217 7.29 -40.77 -15.89
C LYS A 217 6.33 -39.87 -16.67
N VAL A 218 6.27 -38.58 -16.33
CA VAL A 218 5.37 -37.64 -17.00
C VAL A 218 5.87 -37.31 -18.41
N SER A 219 4.99 -37.47 -19.40
CA SER A 219 5.30 -37.20 -20.80
C SER A 219 5.88 -35.79 -21.00
N GLY A 220 7.08 -35.73 -21.57
CA GLY A 220 7.79 -34.49 -21.85
C GLY A 220 8.65 -33.96 -20.69
N ILE A 221 8.76 -34.68 -19.57
CA ILE A 221 9.70 -34.40 -18.47
C ILE A 221 10.91 -35.34 -18.59
N SER A 222 12.11 -34.78 -18.79
CA SER A 222 13.35 -35.56 -18.77
C SER A 222 13.77 -35.86 -17.32
N ALA A 223 14.62 -36.86 -17.11
CA ALA A 223 15.20 -37.13 -15.79
C ALA A 223 15.91 -35.89 -15.19
N THR A 224 16.57 -35.09 -16.02
CA THR A 224 17.23 -33.84 -15.60
C THR A 224 16.22 -32.78 -15.15
N LEU A 225 15.07 -32.67 -15.83
CA LEU A 225 14.01 -31.73 -15.45
C LEU A 225 13.24 -32.23 -14.23
N ALA A 226 13.01 -33.53 -14.11
CA ALA A 226 12.41 -34.15 -12.93
C ALA A 226 13.24 -33.89 -11.67
N ARG A 227 14.56 -34.04 -11.77
CA ARG A 227 15.50 -33.70 -10.69
C ARG A 227 15.38 -32.22 -10.29
N LYS A 228 15.44 -31.29 -11.26
CA LYS A 228 15.22 -29.85 -11.00
C LYS A 228 13.88 -29.54 -10.32
N ILE A 229 12.81 -30.25 -10.69
CA ILE A 229 11.49 -30.07 -10.06
C ILE A 229 11.51 -30.55 -8.62
N TYR A 230 12.10 -31.71 -8.36
CA TYR A 230 12.22 -32.28 -7.03
C TYR A 230 13.07 -31.38 -6.11
N ASP A 231 14.24 -30.96 -6.58
CA ASP A 231 15.18 -30.13 -5.82
C ASP A 231 14.57 -28.76 -5.48
N PHE A 232 13.72 -28.22 -6.37
CA PHE A 232 13.00 -26.97 -6.12
C PHE A 232 12.06 -27.05 -4.90
N PHE A 233 11.46 -28.22 -4.61
CA PHE A 233 10.53 -28.39 -3.50
C PHE A 233 11.16 -28.99 -2.24
N ASN A 234 12.19 -29.83 -2.39
CA ASN A 234 12.80 -30.57 -1.29
C ASN A 234 14.19 -30.05 -0.87
N GLY A 235 14.73 -29.07 -1.61
CA GLY A 235 16.12 -28.62 -1.45
C GLY A 235 17.10 -29.56 -2.16
N GLU A 236 18.31 -29.09 -2.46
CA GLU A 236 19.38 -29.94 -2.97
C GLU A 236 19.77 -30.96 -1.88
N GLU A 237 19.24 -32.19 -1.96
CA GLU A 237 19.90 -33.32 -1.29
C GLU A 237 21.26 -33.51 -1.94
N SER A 238 22.32 -33.17 -1.19
CA SER A 238 23.71 -33.53 -1.51
C SER A 238 23.93 -35.03 -1.41
#